data_AF-A0A2P4XTA1-F1
#
_entry.id   AF-A0A2P4XTA1-F1
#
_cell.length_a   1.000
_cell.length_b   1.000
_cell.length_c   1.000
_cell.angle_alpha   90.00
_cell.angle_beta   90.00
_cell.angle_gamma   90.00
#
_symmetry.space_group_name_H-M   'P 1'
#
loop_
_entity.id
_entity.type
_entity.pdbx_description
1 polymer ?
#
loop_
_entity_poly.entity_id
_entity_poly.type
_entity_poly.pdbx_seq_one_letter_code
_entity_poly.pdbx_strand_id
1 'polypeptide(L)'
;MSTNYGSLDAESAKKLPGSKSSALPVTISTVVFAAIIALLIILFGGTALRLVVAVVVVVYVLGFAGFCYAAVPYASNPLLVPFIAIRLQLQVVYLMIVYAARGFKPRFPQWTFAFELTSMMLRFTMVEYGHLVGGKNAHLLRMPFHLHGKFILKSNSRLHGTVPEKLVANGMEH
;
A
#
# COMPACT_ATOMS: atom_id res chain seq x y z
N MET A 1 33.59 -9.92 13.79
CA MET A 1 33.02 -8.80 14.57
C MET A 1 31.53 -9.03 14.63
N SER A 2 31.05 -9.55 15.77
CA SER A 2 29.66 -9.97 16.00
C SER A 2 28.84 -8.76 16.46
N THR A 3 27.84 -8.35 15.70
CA THR A 3 26.91 -7.29 16.13
C THR A 3 25.73 -7.93 16.86
N ASN A 4 25.88 -8.04 18.17
CA ASN A 4 24.79 -8.19 19.12
C ASN A 4 23.84 -6.99 18.97
N TYR A 5 22.63 -7.22 18.45
CA TYR A 5 21.52 -6.28 18.57
C TYR A 5 20.40 -6.94 19.37
N GLY A 6 20.33 -6.56 20.65
CA GLY A 6 19.06 -6.42 21.38
C GLY A 6 18.27 -7.68 21.67
N SER A 7 18.87 -8.63 22.39
CA SER A 7 18.14 -9.53 23.29
C SER A 7 17.68 -8.72 24.51
N LEU A 8 16.55 -8.04 24.42
CA LEU A 8 15.75 -7.62 25.58
C LEU A 8 14.29 -7.92 25.22
N ASP A 9 13.59 -8.57 26.13
CA ASP A 9 12.19 -9.05 26.06
C ASP A 9 11.99 -10.56 25.83
N ALA A 10 13.02 -11.38 26.05
CA ALA A 10 12.85 -12.84 26.16
C ALA A 10 12.24 -13.30 27.51
N GLU A 11 11.99 -12.38 28.46
CA GLU A 11 11.67 -12.78 29.85
C GLU A 11 10.22 -12.55 30.29
N SER A 12 9.36 -11.90 29.49
CA SER A 12 7.93 -11.70 29.85
C SER A 12 6.95 -12.52 29.00
N ALA A 13 7.40 -13.59 28.34
CA ALA A 13 6.56 -14.48 27.53
C ALA A 13 5.91 -15.61 28.34
N LYS A 14 5.56 -15.39 29.62
CA LYS A 14 4.80 -16.36 30.42
C LYS A 14 3.35 -15.90 30.59
N LYS A 15 2.46 -16.72 30.01
CA LYS A 15 0.98 -16.72 30.03
C LYS A 15 0.30 -15.82 29.00
N LEU A 16 -0.03 -16.41 27.86
CA LEU A 16 -1.37 -16.27 27.29
C LEU A 16 -1.90 -17.65 26.86
N PRO A 17 -3.10 -18.03 27.35
CA PRO A 17 -3.72 -19.31 27.03
C PRO A 17 -4.17 -19.32 25.58
N GLY A 18 -4.15 -20.51 24.98
CA GLY A 18 -4.46 -20.69 23.58
C GLY A 18 -5.85 -20.21 23.18
N SER A 19 -6.00 -19.94 21.89
CA SER A 19 -7.26 -20.24 21.22
C SER A 19 -6.99 -20.67 19.79
N LYS A 20 -7.73 -21.71 19.43
CA LYS A 20 -7.65 -22.49 18.21
C LYS A 20 -8.12 -21.66 17.01
N SER A 21 -7.58 -22.01 15.84
CA SER A 21 -8.17 -21.85 14.50
C SER A 21 -8.35 -20.44 13.92
N SER A 22 -7.89 -20.31 12.67
CA SER A 22 -8.45 -19.35 11.70
C SER A 22 -8.04 -19.71 10.26
N ALA A 23 -8.08 -20.98 9.86
CA ALA A 23 -8.24 -21.33 8.45
C ALA A 23 -9.71 -21.24 8.01
N LEU A 24 -10.63 -21.14 8.98
CA LEU A 24 -12.08 -21.09 8.80
C LEU A 24 -12.68 -19.73 8.38
N PRO A 25 -12.15 -18.53 8.69
CA PRO A 25 -12.80 -17.31 8.25
C PRO A 25 -12.61 -17.03 6.76
N VAL A 26 -11.57 -17.57 6.12
CA VAL A 26 -11.34 -17.37 4.68
C VAL A 26 -12.31 -18.22 3.86
N THR A 27 -12.51 -19.49 4.23
CA THR A 27 -13.46 -20.38 3.54
C THR A 27 -14.92 -20.00 3.81
N ILE A 28 -15.25 -19.56 5.03
CA ILE A 28 -16.58 -19.03 5.32
C ILE A 28 -16.81 -17.72 4.54
N SER A 29 -15.81 -16.84 4.47
CA SER A 29 -15.92 -15.61 3.68
C SER A 29 -16.10 -15.87 2.18
N THR A 30 -15.41 -16.85 1.59
CA THR A 30 -15.56 -17.17 0.16
C THR A 30 -16.90 -17.84 -0.13
N VAL A 31 -17.38 -18.72 0.75
CA VAL A 31 -18.70 -19.36 0.62
C VAL A 31 -19.82 -18.34 0.78
N VAL A 32 -19.71 -17.41 1.73
CA VAL A 32 -20.68 -16.32 1.90
C VAL A 32 -20.67 -15.39 0.68
N PHE A 33 -19.50 -15.05 0.14
CA PHE A 33 -19.40 -14.22 -1.06
C PHE A 33 -19.99 -14.90 -2.29
N ALA A 34 -19.71 -16.20 -2.48
CA ALA A 34 -20.29 -16.99 -3.56
C ALA A 34 -21.81 -17.14 -3.42
N ALA A 35 -22.32 -17.33 -2.19
CA ALA A 35 -23.75 -17.39 -1.91
C ALA A 35 -24.44 -16.05 -2.19
N ILE A 36 -23.82 -14.92 -1.84
CA ILE A 36 -24.34 -13.58 -2.17
C ILE A 36 -24.40 -13.38 -3.68
N ILE A 37 -23.35 -13.78 -4.42
CA ILE A 37 -23.34 -13.69 -5.89
C ILE A 37 -24.44 -14.58 -6.50
N ALA A 38 -24.58 -15.83 -6.04
CA ALA A 38 -25.63 -16.73 -6.51
C ALA A 38 -27.03 -16.18 -6.21
N LEU A 39 -27.24 -15.62 -5.02
CA LEU A 39 -28.51 -15.04 -4.58
C LEU A 39 -28.85 -13.77 -5.37
N LEU A 40 -27.85 -12.95 -5.71
CA LEU A 40 -28.01 -11.80 -6.63
C LEU A 40 -28.34 -12.23 -8.06
N ILE A 41 -27.75 -13.33 -8.56
CA ILE A 41 -28.08 -13.90 -9.88
C ILE A 41 -29.51 -14.44 -9.90
N ILE A 42 -29.96 -15.07 -8.82
CA ILE A 42 -31.32 -15.62 -8.70
C ILE A 42 -32.37 -14.51 -8.57
N LEU A 43 -32.10 -13.46 -7.78
CA LEU A 43 -33.07 -12.36 -7.56
C LEU A 43 -33.16 -11.35 -8.71
N PHE A 44 -32.07 -11.08 -9.41
CA PHE A 44 -31.99 -10.00 -10.41
C PHE A 44 -31.61 -10.49 -11.82
N GLY A 45 -31.42 -11.81 -12.00
CA GLY A 45 -31.02 -12.42 -13.26
C GLY A 45 -29.60 -12.03 -13.70
N GLY A 46 -29.29 -12.28 -14.98
CA GLY A 46 -27.98 -11.95 -15.56
C GLY A 46 -27.64 -10.46 -15.59
N THR A 47 -28.59 -9.57 -15.30
CA THR A 47 -28.36 -8.11 -15.26
C THR A 47 -27.55 -7.68 -14.04
N ALA A 48 -27.80 -8.25 -12.86
CA ALA A 48 -27.00 -7.97 -11.66
C ALA A 48 -25.56 -8.47 -11.82
N LEU A 49 -25.36 -9.66 -12.41
CA LEU A 49 -24.01 -10.16 -12.70
C LEU A 49 -23.27 -9.22 -13.66
N ARG A 50 -23.92 -8.73 -14.72
CA ARG A 50 -23.34 -7.75 -15.64
C ARG A 50 -22.98 -6.45 -14.95
N LEU A 51 -23.83 -5.96 -14.04
CA LEU A 51 -23.54 -4.76 -13.25
C LEU A 51 -22.33 -4.95 -12.33
N VAL A 52 -22.26 -6.08 -11.62
CA VAL A 52 -21.10 -6.41 -10.75
C VAL A 52 -19.83 -6.49 -11.58
N VAL A 53 -19.86 -7.20 -12.71
CA VAL A 53 -18.70 -7.29 -13.62
C VAL A 53 -18.30 -5.91 -14.15
N ALA A 54 -19.27 -5.09 -14.58
CA ALA A 54 -19.01 -3.74 -15.05
C ALA A 54 -18.35 -2.88 -13.97
N VAL A 55 -18.84 -2.93 -12.73
CA VAL A 55 -18.24 -2.21 -11.60
C VAL A 55 -16.82 -2.70 -11.34
N VAL A 56 -16.58 -4.01 -11.32
CA VAL A 56 -15.23 -4.58 -11.13
C VAL A 56 -14.28 -4.12 -12.23
N VAL A 57 -14.72 -4.13 -13.49
CA VAL A 57 -13.92 -3.65 -14.62
C VAL A 57 -13.61 -2.17 -14.49
N VAL A 58 -14.60 -1.33 -14.14
CA VAL A 58 -14.39 0.11 -13.93
C VAL A 58 -13.40 0.36 -12.80
N VAL A 59 -13.56 -0.32 -11.66
CA VAL A 59 -12.64 -0.20 -10.51
C VAL A 59 -11.23 -0.63 -10.92
N TYR A 60 -11.10 -1.72 -11.68
CA TYR A 60 -9.80 -2.18 -12.18
C TYR A 60 -9.16 -1.16 -13.13
N VAL A 61 -9.92 -0.61 -14.08
CA VAL A 61 -9.42 0.40 -15.04
C VAL A 61 -8.98 1.67 -14.31
N LEU A 62 -9.78 2.16 -13.36
CA LEU A 62 -9.43 3.33 -12.54
C LEU A 62 -8.19 3.06 -11.68
N GLY A 63 -8.13 1.88 -11.06
CA GLY A 63 -6.97 1.45 -10.30
C GLY A 63 -5.71 1.41 -11.17
N PHE A 64 -5.79 0.76 -12.33
CA PHE A 64 -4.69 0.67 -13.29
C PHE A 64 -4.25 2.05 -13.79
N ALA A 65 -5.18 2.95 -14.11
CA ALA A 65 -4.84 4.33 -14.46
C ALA A 65 -4.09 5.05 -13.32
N GLY A 66 -4.51 4.84 -12.07
CA GLY A 66 -3.80 5.34 -10.89
C GLY A 66 -2.37 4.79 -10.77
N PHE A 67 -2.18 3.48 -10.99
CA PHE A 67 -0.85 2.86 -11.02
C PHE A 67 0.01 3.38 -12.18
N CYS A 68 -0.56 3.63 -13.36
CA CYS A 68 0.13 4.25 -14.48
C CYS A 68 0.58 5.67 -14.13
N TYR A 69 -0.26 6.48 -13.48
CA TYR A 69 0.11 7.81 -13.02
C TYR A 69 1.25 7.75 -11.99
N ALA A 70 1.17 6.83 -11.03
CA ALA A 70 2.23 6.58 -10.06
C ALA A 70 3.53 6.07 -10.72
N ALA A 71 3.44 5.42 -11.88
CA ALA A 71 4.58 4.84 -12.58
C ALA A 71 5.38 5.83 -13.44
N VAL A 72 4.79 6.98 -13.78
CA VAL A 72 5.43 8.04 -14.61
C VAL A 72 6.84 8.42 -14.14
N PRO A 73 7.11 8.72 -12.84
CA PRO A 73 8.46 9.12 -12.41
C PRO A 73 9.51 8.02 -12.57
N TYR A 74 9.10 6.75 -12.65
CA TYR A 74 10.00 5.61 -12.82
C TYR A 74 10.30 5.29 -14.29
N ALA A 75 9.58 5.88 -15.24
CA ALA A 75 9.72 5.56 -16.66
C ALA A 75 10.76 6.45 -17.35
N SER A 76 11.64 5.85 -18.15
CA SER A 76 12.55 6.60 -19.04
C SER A 76 11.85 7.08 -20.31
N ASN A 77 10.85 6.30 -20.77
CA ASN A 77 10.00 6.53 -21.94
C ASN A 77 8.53 6.22 -21.62
N PRO A 78 7.56 6.93 -22.21
CA PRO A 78 6.12 6.72 -21.94
C PRO A 78 5.62 5.28 -22.19
N LEU A 79 6.24 4.58 -23.14
CA LEU A 79 5.89 3.18 -23.47
C LEU A 79 6.18 2.20 -22.33
N LEU A 80 7.08 2.53 -21.40
CA LEU A 80 7.42 1.68 -20.26
C LEU A 80 6.47 1.84 -19.07
N VAL A 81 5.71 2.93 -19.02
CA VAL A 81 4.76 3.23 -17.94
C VAL A 81 3.82 2.06 -17.63
N PRO A 82 3.12 1.43 -18.60
CA PRO A 82 2.22 0.31 -18.30
C PRO A 82 2.95 -0.91 -17.74
N PHE A 83 4.17 -1.20 -18.20
CA PHE A 83 4.96 -2.34 -17.70
C PHE A 83 5.39 -2.12 -16.25
N ILE A 84 5.83 -0.90 -15.93
CA ILE A 84 6.20 -0.52 -14.57
C ILE A 84 4.97 -0.53 -13.66
N ALA A 85 3.82 -0.05 -14.15
CA ALA A 85 2.56 -0.08 -13.42
C ALA A 85 2.15 -1.51 -13.06
N ILE A 86 2.22 -2.46 -14.01
CA ILE A 86 1.96 -3.89 -13.74
C ILE A 86 2.93 -4.43 -12.68
N ARG A 87 4.23 -4.12 -12.80
CA ARG A 87 5.22 -4.56 -11.80
C ARG A 87 4.91 -4.04 -10.40
N LEU A 88 4.52 -2.77 -10.31
CA LEU A 88 4.11 -2.13 -9.05
C LEU A 88 2.86 -2.78 -8.47
N GLN A 89 1.86 -3.07 -9.31
CA GLN A 89 0.66 -3.81 -8.92
C GLN A 89 0.99 -5.20 -8.38
N LEU A 90 1.84 -5.96 -9.06
CA LEU A 90 2.26 -7.29 -8.62
C LEU A 90 2.96 -7.25 -7.27
N GLN A 91 3.81 -6.24 -7.00
CA GLN A 91 4.44 -6.09 -5.69
C GLN A 91 3.44 -5.76 -4.58
N VAL A 92 2.46 -4.88 -4.86
CA VAL A 92 1.38 -4.57 -3.90
C VAL A 92 0.54 -5.82 -3.61
N VAL A 93 0.12 -6.54 -4.66
CA VAL A 93 -0.66 -7.78 -4.52
C VAL A 93 0.14 -8.84 -3.76
N TYR A 94 1.42 -9.01 -4.06
CA TYR A 94 2.29 -9.91 -3.33
C TYR A 94 2.37 -9.55 -1.85
N LEU A 95 2.55 -8.26 -1.52
CA LEU A 95 2.57 -7.80 -0.14
C LEU A 95 1.24 -8.10 0.58
N MET A 96 0.11 -7.88 -0.09
CA MET A 96 -1.22 -8.20 0.45
C MET A 96 -1.39 -9.70 0.72
N ILE A 97 -0.96 -10.56 -0.22
CA ILE A 97 -1.01 -12.02 -0.06
C ILE A 97 -0.15 -12.45 1.13
N VAL A 98 1.08 -11.95 1.23
CA VAL A 98 1.99 -12.31 2.34
C VAL A 98 1.43 -11.79 3.68
N TYR A 99 0.86 -10.59 3.70
CA TYR A 99 0.22 -10.02 4.89
C TYR A 99 -1.01 -10.85 5.33
N ALA A 100 -1.85 -11.27 4.39
CA ALA A 100 -2.99 -12.15 4.66
C ALA A 100 -2.53 -13.55 5.13
N ALA A 101 -1.48 -14.11 4.53
CA ALA A 101 -0.90 -15.39 4.93
C ALA A 101 -0.34 -15.36 6.36
N ARG A 102 0.05 -14.18 6.86
CA ARG A 102 0.43 -13.95 8.27
C ARG A 102 -0.77 -13.71 9.20
N GLY A 103 -1.99 -13.84 8.71
CA GLY A 103 -3.22 -13.59 9.47
C GLY A 103 -3.45 -12.10 9.72
N PHE A 104 -3.17 -11.25 8.73
CA PHE A 104 -3.25 -9.78 8.83
C PHE A 104 -2.33 -9.22 9.92
N LYS A 105 -1.20 -9.91 10.16
CA LYS A 105 -0.16 -9.44 11.06
C LYS A 105 1.03 -8.92 10.26
N PRO A 106 1.62 -7.80 10.70
CA PRO A 106 2.85 -7.29 10.13
C PRO A 106 3.99 -8.29 10.34
N ARG A 107 5.04 -8.17 9.52
CA ARG A 107 6.25 -9.00 9.58
C ARG A 107 6.94 -8.91 10.94
N PHE A 108 6.93 -7.71 11.53
CA PHE A 108 7.47 -7.44 12.85
C PHE A 108 6.39 -6.79 13.72
N PRO A 109 6.33 -7.09 15.03
CA PRO A 109 5.26 -6.63 15.91
C PRO A 109 5.20 -5.10 16.04
N GLN A 110 6.32 -4.41 15.91
CA GLN A 110 6.42 -2.96 15.94
C GLN A 110 6.07 -2.27 14.60
N TRP A 111 5.85 -3.04 13.53
CA TRP A 111 5.53 -2.47 12.21
C TRP A 111 4.03 -2.37 11.98
N THR A 112 3.63 -1.45 11.11
CA THR A 112 2.27 -1.38 10.57
C THR A 112 2.27 -1.85 9.12
N PHE A 113 1.10 -2.25 8.60
CA PHE A 113 0.96 -2.57 7.18
C PHE A 113 1.38 -1.38 6.29
N ALA A 114 1.04 -0.16 6.70
CA ALA A 114 1.46 1.06 6.01
C ALA A 114 3.00 1.16 5.96
N PHE A 115 3.70 0.87 7.06
CA PHE A 115 5.16 0.88 7.08
C PHE A 115 5.77 -0.18 6.15
N GLU A 116 5.18 -1.36 6.06
CA GLU A 116 5.61 -2.38 5.09
C GLU A 116 5.41 -1.95 3.65
N LEU A 117 4.25 -1.36 3.35
CA LEU A 117 3.94 -0.80 2.03
C LEU A 117 4.94 0.29 1.66
N THR A 118 5.21 1.24 2.56
CA THR A 118 6.19 2.29 2.36
C THR A 118 7.60 1.71 2.18
N SER A 119 7.99 0.71 2.97
CA SER A 119 9.29 0.06 2.85
C SER A 119 9.45 -0.65 1.50
N MET A 120 8.41 -1.30 1.00
CA MET A 120 8.40 -1.93 -0.32
C MET A 120 8.51 -0.87 -1.43
N MET A 121 7.71 0.19 -1.36
CA MET A 121 7.73 1.30 -2.32
C MET A 121 9.09 2.02 -2.34
N LEU A 122 9.71 2.21 -1.18
CA LEU A 122 11.03 2.82 -1.07
C LEU A 122 12.10 1.95 -1.71
N ARG A 123 12.06 0.62 -1.50
CA ARG A 123 12.98 -0.31 -2.16
C ARG A 123 12.78 -0.31 -3.67
N PHE A 124 11.54 -0.39 -4.13
CA PHE A 124 11.20 -0.29 -5.55
C PHE A 124 11.77 1.00 -6.17
N THR A 125 11.54 2.13 -5.51
CA THR A 125 12.00 3.45 -5.98
C THR A 125 13.51 3.55 -5.99
N MET A 126 14.18 3.28 -4.87
CA MET A 126 15.59 3.59 -4.69
C MET A 126 16.51 2.56 -5.33
N VAL A 127 16.17 1.27 -5.23
CA VAL A 127 17.02 0.19 -5.76
C VAL A 127 16.87 0.06 -7.27
N GLU A 128 15.64 0.12 -7.78
CA GLU A 128 15.38 -0.17 -9.19
C GLU A 128 15.38 1.09 -10.06
N TYR A 129 14.85 2.21 -9.56
CA TYR A 129 14.58 3.41 -10.35
C TYR A 129 15.27 4.68 -9.84
N GLY A 130 16.15 4.58 -8.84
CA GLY A 130 16.74 5.74 -8.16
C GLY A 130 17.46 6.70 -9.10
N HIS A 131 18.13 6.17 -10.12
CA HIS A 131 18.82 6.96 -11.15
C HIS A 131 17.87 7.81 -12.03
N LEU A 132 16.66 7.32 -12.31
CA LEU A 132 15.65 8.08 -13.05
C LEU A 132 14.95 9.08 -12.12
N VAL A 133 14.54 8.60 -10.96
CA VAL A 133 13.74 9.34 -9.99
C VAL A 133 14.52 10.48 -9.35
N GLY A 134 15.78 10.26 -8.98
CA GLY A 134 16.65 11.29 -8.40
C GLY A 134 17.36 12.16 -9.44
N GLY A 135 17.40 11.73 -10.71
CA GLY A 135 18.00 12.47 -11.81
C GLY A 135 16.94 13.11 -12.71
N LYS A 136 16.75 12.53 -13.89
CA LYS A 136 15.91 13.07 -14.98
C LYS A 136 14.49 13.46 -14.54
N ASN A 137 13.88 12.65 -13.70
CA ASN A 137 12.46 12.75 -13.36
C ASN A 137 12.21 13.37 -11.96
N ALA A 138 13.24 13.87 -11.28
CA ALA A 138 13.10 14.41 -9.92
C ALA A 138 12.06 15.52 -9.79
N HIS A 139 11.96 16.37 -10.82
CA HIS A 139 10.97 17.45 -10.87
C HIS A 139 9.51 16.96 -10.82
N LEU A 140 9.22 15.76 -11.35
CA LEU A 140 7.87 15.18 -11.36
C LEU A 140 7.37 14.81 -9.96
N LEU A 141 8.29 14.58 -9.03
CA LEU A 141 7.95 14.24 -7.64
C LEU A 141 7.69 15.45 -6.75
N ARG A 142 8.08 16.65 -7.17
CA ARG A 142 7.96 17.86 -6.35
C ARG A 142 6.52 18.13 -5.93
N MET A 143 5.58 18.09 -6.88
CA MET A 143 4.17 18.39 -6.61
C MET A 143 3.50 17.29 -5.76
N PRO A 144 3.65 15.97 -6.07
CA PRO A 144 3.16 14.91 -5.20
C PRO A 144 3.65 15.02 -3.75
N PHE A 145 4.95 15.25 -3.54
CA PHE A 145 5.49 15.40 -2.18
C PHE A 145 5.01 16.66 -1.48
N HIS A 146 4.89 17.78 -2.20
CA HIS A 146 4.32 19.01 -1.64
C HIS A 146 2.87 18.81 -1.17
N LEU A 147 2.03 18.17 -2.00
CA LEU A 147 0.64 17.87 -1.66
C LEU A 147 0.56 16.92 -0.47
N HIS A 148 1.38 15.87 -0.46
CA HIS A 148 1.43 14.90 0.64
C HIS A 148 1.86 15.55 1.95
N GLY A 149 2.91 16.37 1.92
CA GLY A 149 3.39 17.15 3.06
C GLY A 149 2.30 18.09 3.60
N LYS A 150 1.64 18.85 2.71
CA LYS A 150 0.56 19.78 3.09
C LYS A 150 -0.63 19.04 3.74
N PHE A 151 -0.99 17.87 3.23
CA PHE A 151 -2.06 17.06 3.78
C PHE A 151 -1.73 16.57 5.20
N ILE A 152 -0.53 16.03 5.41
CA ILE A 152 -0.07 15.52 6.70
C ILE A 152 0.13 16.65 7.71
N LEU A 153 0.72 17.76 7.29
CA LEU A 153 1.04 18.90 8.14
C LEU A 153 -0.22 19.47 8.79
N LYS A 154 -1.29 19.67 8.01
CA LYS A 154 -2.57 20.19 8.54
C LYS A 154 -3.16 19.29 9.63
N SER A 155 -3.05 17.96 9.46
CA SER A 155 -3.55 17.00 10.45
C SER A 155 -2.72 17.04 11.74
N ASN A 156 -1.39 17.02 11.61
CA ASN A 156 -0.48 17.03 12.76
C ASN A 156 -0.50 18.35 13.53
N SER A 157 -0.56 19.48 12.83
CA SER A 157 -0.68 20.82 13.44
C SER A 157 -1.93 20.93 14.31
N ARG A 158 -3.06 20.34 13.87
CA ARG A 158 -4.28 20.29 14.68
C ARG A 158 -4.13 19.38 15.91
N LEU A 159 -3.50 18.22 15.74
CA LEU A 159 -3.32 17.25 16.82
C LEU A 159 -2.44 17.80 17.95
N HIS A 160 -1.39 18.55 17.60
CA HIS A 160 -0.41 19.04 18.56
C HIS A 160 -0.59 20.52 18.91
N GLY A 161 -1.63 21.19 18.39
CA GLY A 161 -1.88 22.61 18.65
C GLY A 161 -0.77 23.53 18.11
N THR A 162 -0.07 23.11 17.06
CA THR A 162 1.06 23.85 16.49
C THR A 162 0.66 24.59 15.22
N VAL A 163 1.38 25.66 14.89
CA VAL A 163 1.21 26.41 13.64
C VAL A 163 2.40 26.10 12.75
N PRO A 164 2.18 25.71 11.48
CA PRO A 164 3.27 25.50 10.54
C PRO A 164 3.92 26.84 10.18
N GLU A 165 5.22 26.96 10.42
CA GLU A 165 6.02 28.11 9.99
C GLU A 165 6.76 27.79 8.70
N LYS A 166 6.90 28.81 7.83
CA LYS A 166 7.64 28.69 6.58
C LYS A 166 9.12 28.87 6.87
N LEU A 167 9.91 27.81 6.71
CA LEU A 167 11.36 27.87 6.86
C LEU A 167 12.00 28.08 5.48
N VAL A 168 12.70 29.19 5.27
CA VAL A 168 13.51 29.38 4.06
C VAL A 168 14.97 29.10 4.40
N ALA A 169 15.50 28.00 3.88
CA ALA A 169 16.89 27.61 4.06
C ALA A 169 17.51 27.19 2.73
N ASN A 170 18.73 27.67 2.44
CA ASN A 170 19.44 27.44 1.18
C ASN A 170 18.65 27.87 -0.08
N GLY A 171 17.90 28.98 0.03
CA GLY A 171 17.06 29.48 -1.07
C GLY A 171 15.84 28.59 -1.40
N MET A 172 15.55 27.60 -0.56
CA MET A 172 14.41 26.70 -0.71
C MET A 172 13.44 26.88 0.46
N GLU A 173 12.15 26.83 0.15
CA GLU A 173 11.08 26.75 1.14
C GLU A 173 10.97 25.31 1.63
N HIS A 174 11.03 25.11 2.94
CA HIS A 174 10.84 23.83 3.64
C HIS A 174 9.56 23.88 4.47
#